data_AF-A0A5N8WE60-F1
#
_entry.id   AF-A0A5N8WE60-F1
#
_cell.length_a   1.000
_cell.length_b   1.000
_cell.length_c   1.000
_cell.angle_alpha   90.00
_cell.angle_beta   90.00
_cell.angle_gamma   90.00
#
_symmetry.space_group_name_H-M   'P 1'
#
loop_
_entity.id
_entity.type
_entity.pdbx_description
1 polymer ?
#
loop_
_entity_poly.entity_id
_entity_poly.type
_entity_poly.pdbx_seq_one_letter_code
_entity_poly.pdbx_strand_id
1 'polypeptide(L)'
;MRALAERARAALAERARRGPGRRLRDDRGASILEFAGFLPILLVVGMAAIQLGLIGYGINQAGTAARAAARAESLEPGTGAAAGVAAASSWLDPNPVPGGGGDLTTFSVTVTVPSVIPLFDDVDVERSVTMPTDTDPD
;
A
#
# COMPACT_ATOMS: atom_id res chain seq x y z
N MET A 1 29.91 47.33 -59.24
CA MET A 1 29.17 47.49 -57.97
C MET A 1 27.93 46.59 -57.83
N ARG A 2 27.13 46.33 -58.87
CA ARG A 2 25.89 45.51 -58.77
C ARG A 2 26.10 44.04 -58.34
N ALA A 3 27.14 43.37 -58.83
CA ALA A 3 27.42 41.95 -58.52
C ALA A 3 27.74 41.68 -57.03
N LEU A 4 28.35 42.64 -56.33
CA LEU A 4 28.62 42.52 -54.89
C LEU A 4 27.34 42.67 -54.07
N ALA A 5 26.42 43.53 -54.50
CA ALA A 5 25.12 43.72 -53.85
C ALA A 5 24.23 42.46 -53.97
N GLU A 6 24.30 41.76 -55.09
CA GLU A 6 23.56 40.50 -55.30
C GLU A 6 24.10 39.36 -54.44
N ARG A 7 25.42 39.24 -54.31
CA ARG A 7 26.06 38.26 -53.42
C ARG A 7 25.73 38.53 -51.95
N ALA A 8 25.72 39.79 -51.54
CA ALA A 8 25.33 40.16 -50.18
C ALA A 8 23.85 39.84 -49.90
N ARG A 9 22.95 40.10 -50.86
CA ARG A 9 21.52 39.77 -50.75
C ARG A 9 21.28 38.25 -50.68
N ALA A 10 21.99 37.46 -51.48
CA ALA A 10 21.90 36.00 -51.45
C ALA A 10 22.39 35.43 -50.09
N ALA A 11 23.50 35.93 -49.57
CA ALA A 11 24.04 35.50 -48.27
C ALA A 11 23.10 35.87 -47.10
N LEU A 12 22.45 37.04 -47.15
CA LEU A 12 21.45 37.45 -46.16
C LEU A 12 20.18 36.60 -46.25
N ALA A 13 19.71 36.29 -47.46
CA ALA A 13 18.56 35.41 -47.67
C ALA A 13 18.82 33.97 -47.20
N GLU A 14 20.08 33.50 -47.26
CA GLU A 14 20.44 32.18 -46.75
C GLU A 14 20.58 32.15 -45.22
N ARG A 15 21.07 33.23 -44.61
CA ARG A 15 21.04 33.41 -43.14
C ARG A 15 19.62 33.50 -42.59
N ALA A 16 18.71 34.18 -43.28
CA ALA A 16 17.30 34.25 -42.92
C ALA A 16 16.57 32.89 -43.01
N ARG A 17 16.97 32.04 -43.97
CA ARG A 17 16.46 30.67 -44.10
C ARG A 17 16.99 29.70 -43.02
N ARG A 18 18.16 29.98 -42.46
CA ARG A 18 18.70 29.31 -41.26
C ARG A 18 18.21 29.99 -39.98
N GLY A 19 16.92 30.31 -39.90
CA GLY A 19 16.32 30.90 -38.70
C GLY A 19 16.67 30.09 -37.45
N PRO A 20 16.94 30.73 -36.30
CA PRO A 20 17.30 30.06 -35.06
C PRO A 20 16.05 29.45 -34.41
N GLY A 21 15.46 28.44 -35.06
CA GLY A 21 14.09 28.03 -34.78
C GLY A 21 13.90 26.78 -33.90
N ARG A 22 14.95 26.01 -33.58
CA ARG A 22 14.74 24.66 -32.99
C ARG A 22 15.68 24.23 -31.86
N ARG A 23 16.60 25.09 -31.37
CA ARG A 23 17.61 24.64 -30.39
C ARG A 23 17.42 25.14 -28.95
N LEU A 24 16.43 26.00 -28.68
CA LEU A 24 16.27 26.63 -27.34
C LEU A 24 15.10 26.07 -26.52
N ARG A 25 14.38 25.06 -27.03
CA ARG A 25 13.20 24.46 -26.37
C ARG A 25 13.42 23.06 -25.79
N ASP A 26 14.51 22.38 -26.14
CA ASP A 26 14.74 20.99 -25.72
C ASP A 26 15.40 20.86 -24.33
N ASP A 27 16.29 21.78 -23.94
CA ASP A 27 17.07 21.61 -22.71
C ASP A 27 16.25 21.73 -21.41
N ARG A 28 15.12 22.46 -21.42
CA ARG A 28 14.25 22.58 -20.24
C ARG A 28 13.24 21.44 -20.11
N GLY A 29 12.91 20.76 -21.21
CA GLY A 29 12.00 19.62 -21.22
C GLY A 29 12.71 18.29 -20.95
N ALA A 30 13.99 18.19 -21.32
CA ALA A 30 14.82 17.01 -21.07
C ALA A 30 14.91 16.67 -19.57
N SER A 31 15.18 17.66 -18.72
CA SER A 31 15.30 17.44 -17.27
C SER A 31 13.98 17.03 -16.60
N ILE A 32 12.84 17.55 -17.07
CA ILE A 32 11.51 17.14 -16.58
C ILE A 32 11.21 15.70 -16.98
N LEU A 33 11.59 15.28 -18.19
CA LEU A 33 11.39 13.92 -18.67
C LEU A 33 12.29 12.91 -17.92
N GLU A 34 13.53 13.28 -17.62
CA GLU A 34 14.43 12.48 -16.79
C GLU A 34 13.86 12.29 -15.36
N PHE A 35 13.35 13.36 -14.75
CA PHE A 35 12.73 13.28 -13.43
C PHE A 35 11.40 12.49 -13.45
N ALA A 36 10.62 12.64 -14.53
CA ALA A 36 9.40 11.86 -14.74
C ALA A 36 9.65 10.35 -14.83
N GLY A 37 10.86 9.93 -15.20
CA GLY A 37 11.28 8.53 -15.14
C GLY A 37 11.35 7.96 -13.71
N PHE A 38 11.68 8.80 -12.72
CA PHE A 38 11.77 8.38 -11.31
C PHE A 38 10.45 8.48 -10.56
N LEU A 39 9.57 9.41 -10.94
CA LEU A 39 8.25 9.57 -10.33
C LEU A 39 7.46 8.25 -10.18
N PRO A 40 7.30 7.39 -11.21
CA PRO A 40 6.57 6.14 -11.05
C PRO A 40 7.26 5.18 -10.06
N ILE A 41 8.59 5.15 -10.02
CA ILE A 41 9.35 4.34 -9.06
C ILE A 41 9.09 4.82 -7.64
N LEU A 42 9.14 6.14 -7.41
CA LEU A 42 8.84 6.74 -6.11
C LEU A 42 7.40 6.47 -5.67
N LEU A 43 6.43 6.50 -6.60
CA LEU A 43 5.04 6.14 -6.32
C LEU A 43 4.91 4.67 -5.90
N VAL A 44 5.55 3.73 -6.60
CA VAL A 44 5.54 2.31 -6.23
C VAL A 44 6.17 2.10 -4.86
N VAL A 45 7.29 2.75 -4.55
CA VAL A 45 7.92 2.68 -3.23
C VAL A 45 7.03 3.26 -2.14
N GLY A 46 6.41 4.42 -2.37
CA GLY A 46 5.48 5.03 -1.43
C GLY A 46 4.26 4.14 -1.16
N MET A 47 3.73 3.51 -2.21
CA MET A 47 2.65 2.55 -2.11
C MET A 47 3.05 1.28 -1.36
N ALA A 48 4.26 0.77 -1.58
CA ALA A 48 4.81 -0.36 -0.81
C ALA A 48 4.96 -0.02 0.68
N ALA A 49 5.40 1.20 1.01
CA ALA A 49 5.46 1.66 2.40
C ALA A 49 4.07 1.73 3.04
N ILE A 50 3.05 2.21 2.30
CA ILE A 50 1.66 2.19 2.76
C ILE A 50 1.19 0.74 2.96
N GLN A 51 1.44 -0.16 2.00
CA GLN A 51 1.05 -1.57 2.11
C GLN A 51 1.66 -2.22 3.35
N LEU A 52 2.95 -1.99 3.62
CA LEU A 52 3.62 -2.47 4.83
C LEU A 52 2.97 -1.93 6.11
N GLY A 53 2.59 -0.65 6.11
CA GLY A 53 1.84 -0.04 7.21
C GLY A 53 0.47 -0.71 7.44
N LEU A 54 -0.27 -0.98 6.37
CA LEU A 54 -1.56 -1.67 6.45
C LEU A 54 -1.43 -3.11 6.96
N ILE A 55 -0.42 -3.85 6.51
CA ILE A 55 -0.13 -5.21 7.02
C ILE A 55 0.18 -5.15 8.52
N GLY A 56 1.01 -4.19 8.95
CA GLY A 56 1.31 -3.98 10.37
C GLY A 56 0.06 -3.63 11.19
N TYR A 57 -0.84 -2.82 10.63
CA TYR A 57 -2.13 -2.52 11.25
C TYR A 57 -3.01 -3.78 11.38
N GLY A 58 -3.10 -4.60 10.32
CA GLY A 58 -3.82 -5.88 10.33
C GLY A 58 -3.29 -6.84 11.40
N ILE A 59 -1.97 -6.97 11.53
CA ILE A 59 -1.32 -7.78 12.59
C ILE A 59 -1.81 -7.35 13.99
N ASN A 60 -1.87 -6.05 14.25
CA ASN A 60 -2.31 -5.53 15.54
C ASN A 60 -3.81 -5.76 15.77
N GLN A 61 -4.63 -5.65 14.70
CA GLN A 61 -6.06 -5.91 14.76
C GLN A 61 -6.37 -7.38 15.03
N ALA A 62 -5.74 -8.31 14.30
CA ALA A 62 -5.86 -9.74 14.54
C ALA A 62 -5.48 -10.11 15.98
N GLY A 63 -4.37 -9.57 16.49
CA GLY A 63 -3.95 -9.82 17.88
C GLY A 63 -4.93 -9.26 18.93
N THR A 64 -5.52 -8.10 18.68
CA THR A 64 -6.54 -7.51 19.57
C THR A 64 -7.81 -8.35 19.57
N ALA A 65 -8.28 -8.74 18.39
CA ALA A 65 -9.44 -9.61 18.24
C ALA A 65 -9.23 -10.99 18.87
N ALA A 66 -8.07 -11.62 18.68
CA ALA A 66 -7.78 -12.93 19.26
C ALA A 66 -7.78 -12.91 20.79
N ARG A 67 -7.22 -11.84 21.40
CA ARG A 67 -7.29 -11.66 22.86
C ARG A 67 -8.72 -11.44 23.35
N ALA A 68 -9.50 -10.63 22.63
CA ALA A 68 -10.90 -10.38 22.99
C ALA A 68 -11.74 -11.65 22.88
N ALA A 69 -11.54 -12.43 21.82
CA ALA A 69 -12.23 -13.69 21.59
C ALA A 69 -11.88 -14.73 22.66
N ALA A 70 -10.60 -14.96 22.92
CA ALA A 70 -10.14 -15.89 23.94
C ALA A 70 -10.68 -15.49 25.33
N ARG A 71 -10.68 -14.20 25.67
CA ARG A 71 -11.20 -13.71 26.95
C ARG A 71 -12.71 -13.87 27.07
N ALA A 72 -13.46 -13.60 26.02
CA ALA A 72 -14.92 -13.73 26.08
C ALA A 72 -15.31 -15.20 26.19
N GLU A 73 -14.70 -16.08 25.40
CA GLU A 73 -14.96 -17.52 25.49
C GLU A 73 -14.56 -18.11 26.85
N SER A 74 -13.44 -17.65 27.43
CA SER A 74 -13.00 -18.16 28.74
C SER A 74 -13.94 -17.76 29.89
N LEU A 75 -14.70 -16.67 29.72
CA LEU A 75 -15.68 -16.19 30.69
C LEU A 75 -17.07 -16.78 30.46
N GLU A 76 -17.50 -16.86 29.20
CA GLU A 76 -18.80 -17.38 28.80
C GLU A 76 -18.65 -18.14 27.47
N PRO A 77 -18.67 -19.49 27.51
CA PRO A 77 -18.54 -20.32 26.31
C PRO A 77 -19.57 -19.97 25.24
N GLY A 78 -19.14 -19.88 23.98
CA GLY A 78 -19.94 -19.49 22.82
C GLY A 78 -19.91 -18.00 22.50
N THR A 79 -19.28 -17.14 23.32
CA THR A 79 -19.24 -15.68 23.09
C THR A 79 -17.97 -15.19 22.38
N GLY A 80 -16.94 -16.04 22.27
CA GLY A 80 -15.61 -15.66 21.77
C GLY A 80 -15.62 -15.14 20.34
N ALA A 81 -16.30 -15.82 19.42
CA ALA A 81 -16.33 -15.43 18.01
C ALA A 81 -16.94 -14.02 17.82
N ALA A 82 -18.07 -13.74 18.47
CA ALA A 82 -18.72 -12.43 18.38
C ALA A 82 -17.85 -11.31 18.97
N ALA A 83 -17.19 -11.57 20.11
CA ALA A 83 -16.27 -10.62 20.73
C ALA A 83 -15.03 -10.35 19.85
N GLY A 84 -14.49 -11.38 19.21
CA GLY A 84 -13.38 -11.26 18.26
C GLY A 84 -13.71 -10.37 17.07
N VAL A 85 -14.86 -10.61 16.42
CA VAL A 85 -15.34 -9.78 15.30
C VAL A 85 -15.52 -8.32 15.74
N ALA A 86 -16.16 -8.10 16.89
CA ALA A 86 -16.44 -6.76 17.41
C ALA A 86 -15.16 -5.98 17.81
N ALA A 87 -14.08 -6.68 18.13
CA ALA A 87 -12.82 -6.08 18.56
C ALA A 87 -11.87 -5.68 17.42
N ALA A 88 -12.14 -6.10 16.18
CA ALA A 88 -11.40 -5.70 14.99
C ALA A 88 -12.24 -4.78 14.09
N SER A 89 -11.56 -4.08 13.20
CA SER A 89 -12.23 -3.24 12.21
C SER A 89 -12.88 -4.08 11.12
N SER A 90 -14.17 -3.84 10.85
CA SER A 90 -14.99 -4.64 9.92
C SER A 90 -14.46 -4.68 8.48
N TRP A 91 -13.80 -3.63 8.01
CA TRP A 91 -13.23 -3.58 6.66
C TRP A 91 -12.04 -4.52 6.44
N LEU A 92 -11.51 -5.13 7.51
CA LEU A 92 -10.49 -6.16 7.45
C LEU A 92 -11.07 -7.58 7.50
N ASP A 93 -12.39 -7.74 7.40
CA ASP A 93 -13.11 -9.03 7.43
C ASP A 93 -12.59 -10.00 8.51
N PRO A 94 -12.67 -9.63 9.80
CA PRO A 94 -12.11 -10.46 10.86
C PRO A 94 -12.85 -11.79 10.98
N ASN A 95 -12.11 -12.89 10.86
CA ASN A 95 -12.61 -14.25 10.98
C ASN A 95 -12.01 -14.96 12.21
N PRO A 96 -12.64 -14.86 13.39
CA PRO A 96 -12.23 -15.58 14.58
C PRO A 96 -12.66 -17.05 14.52
N VAL A 97 -11.70 -17.93 14.74
CA VAL A 97 -11.85 -19.39 14.77
C VAL A 97 -11.32 -19.92 16.11
N PRO A 98 -12.09 -20.74 16.84
CA PRO A 98 -11.58 -21.38 18.05
C PRO A 98 -10.44 -22.34 17.70
N GLY A 99 -9.30 -22.18 18.36
CA GLY A 99 -8.22 -23.14 18.38
C GLY A 99 -8.52 -24.15 19.48
N GLY A 100 -8.61 -25.44 19.15
CA GLY A 100 -8.92 -26.47 20.15
C GLY A 100 -7.96 -26.45 21.34
N GLY A 101 -8.50 -26.77 22.51
CA GLY A 101 -7.78 -26.91 23.78
C GLY A 101 -8.78 -27.33 24.85
N GLY A 102 -8.42 -28.27 25.72
CA GLY A 102 -9.29 -28.74 26.81
C GLY A 102 -9.51 -27.64 27.84
N ASP A 103 -8.67 -27.60 28.88
CA ASP A 103 -8.73 -26.58 29.93
C ASP A 103 -8.15 -25.21 29.50
N LEU A 104 -7.77 -25.06 28.24
CA LEU A 104 -7.17 -23.84 27.69
C LEU A 104 -8.03 -23.33 26.52
N THR A 105 -8.44 -22.07 26.61
CA THR A 105 -9.22 -21.41 25.58
C THR A 105 -8.27 -20.76 24.56
N THR A 106 -8.16 -21.34 23.36
CA THR A 106 -7.37 -20.76 22.27
C THR A 106 -8.27 -20.19 21.19
N PHE A 107 -7.95 -19.01 20.67
CA PHE A 107 -8.61 -18.41 19.51
C PHE A 107 -7.58 -17.93 18.51
N SER A 108 -7.80 -18.27 17.24
CA SER A 108 -7.09 -17.68 16.10
C SER A 108 -7.99 -16.68 15.42
N VAL A 109 -7.45 -15.54 14.99
CA VAL A 109 -8.18 -14.56 14.19
C VAL A 109 -7.38 -14.25 12.96
N THR A 110 -8.02 -14.44 11.81
CA THR A 110 -7.51 -14.00 10.52
C THR A 110 -8.17 -12.69 10.14
N VAL A 111 -7.39 -11.75 9.60
CA VAL A 111 -7.89 -10.52 9.01
C VAL A 111 -7.33 -10.38 7.60
N THR A 112 -8.12 -9.85 6.67
CA THR A 112 -7.75 -9.64 5.28
C THR A 112 -7.39 -8.17 5.07
N VAL A 113 -6.13 -7.91 4.73
CA VAL A 113 -5.61 -6.57 4.47
C VAL A 113 -5.68 -6.30 2.97
N PRO A 114 -6.44 -5.29 2.52
CA PRO A 114 -6.59 -5.03 1.10
C PRO A 114 -5.28 -4.55 0.47
N SER A 115 -5.09 -4.92 -0.80
CA SER A 115 -3.96 -4.48 -1.61
C SER A 115 -4.18 -3.05 -2.12
N VAL A 116 -3.16 -2.21 -1.95
CA VAL A 116 -3.10 -0.86 -2.53
C VAL A 116 -2.42 -0.89 -3.90
N ILE A 117 -1.64 -1.94 -4.18
CA ILE A 117 -0.93 -2.09 -5.45
C ILE A 117 -1.87 -2.73 -6.47
N PRO A 118 -2.23 -2.07 -7.59
CA PRO A 118 -3.29 -2.53 -8.51
C PRO A 118 -3.11 -3.90 -9.17
N LEU A 119 -1.96 -4.56 -8.98
CA LEU A 119 -1.58 -5.83 -9.59
C LEU A 119 -1.38 -6.97 -8.56
N PHE A 120 -1.59 -6.69 -7.27
CA PHE A 120 -1.38 -7.65 -6.19
C PHE A 120 -2.70 -7.96 -5.51
N ASP A 121 -2.82 -9.20 -5.04
CA ASP A 121 -3.96 -9.67 -4.25
C ASP A 121 -3.88 -9.18 -2.80
N ASP A 122 -5.02 -9.26 -2.11
CA ASP A 122 -5.14 -8.97 -0.68
C ASP A 122 -4.30 -9.94 0.15
N VAL A 123 -3.92 -9.53 1.37
CA VAL A 123 -3.02 -10.28 2.25
C VAL A 123 -3.74 -10.69 3.52
N ASP A 124 -3.85 -11.99 3.74
CA ASP A 124 -4.36 -12.54 4.99
C ASP A 124 -3.29 -12.54 6.09
N VAL A 125 -3.70 -12.12 7.28
CA VAL A 125 -2.86 -12.08 8.47
C VAL A 125 -3.55 -12.80 9.61
N GLU A 126 -2.91 -13.85 10.12
CA GLU A 126 -3.43 -14.66 11.21
C GLU A 126 -2.67 -14.42 12.53
N ARG A 127 -3.40 -14.36 13.65
CA ARG A 127 -2.84 -14.36 15.00
C ARG A 127 -3.64 -15.24 15.93
N SER A 128 -2.94 -16.03 16.74
CA SER A 128 -3.55 -16.91 17.74
C SER A 128 -3.17 -16.50 19.17
N VAL A 129 -4.11 -16.68 20.10
CA VAL A 129 -3.96 -16.39 21.52
C VAL A 129 -4.54 -17.55 22.31
N THR A 130 -3.82 -18.00 23.33
CA THR A 130 -4.25 -19.02 24.31
C THR A 130 -4.40 -18.38 25.68
N MET A 131 -5.54 -18.60 26.33
CA MET A 131 -5.82 -18.19 27.71
C MET A 131 -6.18 -19.40 28.59
N PRO A 132 -5.88 -19.34 29.91
CA PRO A 132 -6.45 -20.26 30.88
C PRO A 132 -7.98 -20.16 30.88
N THR A 133 -8.66 -21.27 31.09
CA THR A 133 -10.13 -21.28 31.21
C THR A 133 -10.52 -21.01 32.67
N ASP A 134 -11.31 -19.96 32.91
CA ASP A 134 -11.70 -19.52 34.26
C ASP A 134 -12.97 -20.25 34.78
N THR A 135 -13.47 -21.27 34.08
CA THR A 135 -14.59 -22.09 34.55
C THR A 135 -14.10 -23.12 35.56
N ASP A 136 -13.88 -22.69 36.81
CA ASP A 136 -13.76 -23.61 37.94
C ASP A 136 -15.12 -24.31 38.17
N PRO A 137 -15.22 -25.65 38.09
CA PRO A 137 -16.40 -26.37 38.52
C PRO A 137 -16.31 -26.57 40.04
N ASP A 138 -16.99 -25.72 40.82
CA ASP A 138 -17.30 -25.99 42.24
C ASP A 138 -18.29 -27.16 42.41
#